data_AF-A0A529PK47-F1
#
_entry.id   AF-A0A529PK47-F1
#
_cell.length_a   1.000
_cell.length_b   1.000
_cell.length_c   1.000
_cell.angle_alpha   90.00
_cell.angle_beta   90.00
_cell.angle_gamma   90.00
#
_symmetry.space_group_name_H-M   'P 1'
#
loop_
_entity.id
_entity.type
_entity.pdbx_description
1 polymer ?
#
loop_
_entity_poly.entity_id
_entity_poly.type
_entity_poly.pdbx_seq_one_letter_code
_entity_poly.pdbx_strand_id
1 'polypeptide(L)' 'AAPMRADSDQRQSIAGTVADMTYAGPLRKYLVRAGNSVLIIREHVGAGQQIFRAGDEVRLDWLRSDVRFVSA' A
#
# COMPACT_ATOMS: atom_id res chain seq x y z
N ALA A 1 -1.95 -0.90 26.65
CA ALA A 1 -1.18 -0.62 25.42
C ALA A 1 -1.35 -1.81 24.48
N ALA A 2 -1.65 -1.59 23.19
CA ALA A 2 -1.70 -2.67 22.22
C ALA A 2 -0.27 -3.23 22.01
N PRO A 3 -0.08 -4.55 21.90
CA PRO A 3 1.25 -5.13 21.77
C PRO A 3 1.90 -4.61 20.49
N MET A 4 3.07 -3.98 20.63
CA MET A 4 3.91 -3.62 19.51
C MET A 4 4.32 -4.92 18.82
N ARG A 5 3.88 -5.13 17.59
CA ARG A 5 4.26 -6.33 16.82
C ARG A 5 5.78 -6.33 16.71
N ALA A 6 6.40 -7.49 16.94
CA ALA A 6 7.86 -7.63 17.00
C ALA A 6 8.60 -7.05 15.78
N ASP A 7 7.92 -6.92 14.63
CA ASP A 7 8.48 -6.38 13.38
C ASP A 7 8.14 -4.90 13.13
N SER A 8 7.56 -4.17 14.09
CA SER A 8 7.23 -2.73 13.90
C SER A 8 8.46 -1.91 13.49
N ASP A 9 9.64 -2.24 14.03
CA ASP A 9 10.90 -1.54 13.74
C ASP A 9 11.49 -1.91 12.35
N GLN A 10 10.95 -2.93 11.69
CA GLN A 10 11.41 -3.38 10.36
C GLN A 10 10.52 -2.90 9.21
N ARG A 11 9.39 -2.26 9.52
CA ARG A 11 8.47 -1.75 8.50
C ARG A 11 9.07 -0.54 7.80
N GLN A 12 9.14 -0.63 6.48
CA GLN A 12 9.44 0.48 5.61
C GLN A 12 8.15 1.18 5.23
N SER A 13 8.23 2.50 4.99
CA SER A 13 7.06 3.25 4.57
C SER A 13 7.38 4.37 3.59
N ILE A 14 6.41 4.70 2.73
CA ILE A 14 6.44 5.88 1.88
C ILE A 14 5.06 6.53 1.83
N ALA A 15 5.01 7.86 1.83
CA ALA A 15 3.78 8.60 1.56
C ALA A 15 3.56 8.71 0.05
N GLY A 16 2.29 8.76 -0.36
CA GLY A 16 1.92 8.95 -1.76
C GLY A 16 0.49 9.42 -1.92
N THR A 17 0.12 9.74 -3.15
CA THR A 17 -1.23 10.17 -3.50
C THR A 17 -1.88 9.13 -4.40
N VAL A 18 -3.11 8.76 -4.11
CA VAL A 18 -3.90 7.87 -4.97
C VAL A 18 -4.19 8.61 -6.28
N ALA A 19 -3.69 8.08 -7.38
CA ALA A 19 -3.96 8.59 -8.72
C ALA A 19 -5.25 8.00 -9.30
N ASP A 20 -5.52 6.72 -9.03
CA ASP A 20 -6.72 6.03 -9.49
C ASP A 20 -7.05 4.81 -8.62
N MET A 21 -8.31 4.36 -8.66
CA MET A 21 -8.81 3.19 -7.96
C MET A 21 -9.73 2.38 -8.85
N THR A 22 -9.50 1.07 -8.92
CA THR A 22 -10.29 0.14 -9.75
C THR A 22 -10.67 -1.11 -8.97
N TYR A 23 -11.87 -1.63 -9.19
CA TYR A 23 -12.26 -2.96 -8.73
C TYR A 23 -11.83 -4.03 -9.73
N ALA A 24 -11.18 -5.10 -9.23
CA ALA A 24 -10.70 -6.23 -10.02
C ALA A 24 -11.13 -7.55 -9.34
N GLY A 25 -12.41 -7.88 -9.47
CA GLY A 25 -13.01 -9.02 -8.78
C GLY A 25 -13.02 -8.82 -7.26
N PRO A 26 -12.46 -9.76 -6.46
CA PRO A 26 -12.42 -9.63 -5.00
C PRO A 26 -11.31 -8.67 -4.52
N LEU A 27 -10.55 -8.07 -5.44
CA LEU A 27 -9.47 -7.13 -5.13
C LEU A 27 -9.89 -5.73 -5.51
N ARG A 28 -9.48 -4.76 -4.69
CA ARG A 28 -9.40 -3.37 -5.07
C ARG A 28 -7.95 -3.03 -5.39
N LYS A 29 -7.74 -2.38 -6.53
CA LYS A 29 -6.43 -1.90 -6.96
C LYS A 29 -6.37 -0.40 -6.79
N TYR A 30 -5.24 0.09 -6.28
CA TYR A 30 -4.94 1.51 -6.23
C TYR A 30 -3.66 1.78 -7.00
N LEU A 31 -3.67 2.78 -7.87
CA LEU A 31 -2.45 3.38 -8.40
C LEU A 31 -2.04 4.51 -7.47
N VAL A 32 -0.86 4.42 -6.88
CA VAL A 32 -0.33 5.42 -5.95
C VAL A 32 0.92 6.02 -6.54
N ARG A 33 0.95 7.35 -6.67
CA ARG A 33 2.17 8.11 -7.02
C ARG A 33 2.95 8.35 -5.73
N ALA A 34 4.18 7.84 -5.68
CA ALA A 34 5.07 7.96 -4.53
C ALA A 34 6.47 8.33 -5.02
N GLY A 35 6.91 9.56 -4.73
CA GLY A 35 8.12 10.13 -5.34
C GLY A 35 8.03 10.12 -6.86
N ASN A 36 9.03 9.55 -7.53
CA ASN A 36 9.10 9.45 -8.99
C ASN A 36 8.54 8.13 -9.54
N SER A 37 7.93 7.31 -8.68
CA SER A 37 7.43 5.97 -9.02
C SER A 37 5.91 5.89 -8.91
N VAL A 38 5.33 4.97 -9.67
CA VAL A 38 3.93 4.55 -9.53
C VAL A 38 3.91 3.15 -8.95
N LEU A 39 3.23 2.99 -7.81
CA LEU A 39 3.04 1.70 -7.15
C LEU A 39 1.60 1.23 -7.35
N ILE A 40 1.43 -0.06 -7.63
CA ILE A 40 0.11 -0.70 -7.73
C ILE A 40 -0.14 -1.50 -6.47
N ILE A 41 -1.07 -1.04 -5.65
CA ILE A 41 -1.46 -1.71 -4.42
C ILE A 41 -2.68 -2.58 -4.70
N ARG A 42 -2.69 -3.80 -4.16
CA ARG A 42 -3.82 -4.73 -4.26
C ARG A 42 -4.30 -5.06 -2.86
N GLU A 43 -5.56 -4.75 -2.59
CA GLU A 43 -6.19 -4.98 -1.30
C GLU A 43 -7.39 -5.91 -1.49
N HIS A 44 -7.54 -6.92 -0.62
CA HIS A 44 -8.72 -7.79 -0.62
C HIS A 44 -9.93 -7.02 -0.10
N VAL A 45 -10.99 -6.93 -0.90
CA VAL A 45 -12.21 -6.23 -0.53
C VAL A 45 -12.85 -6.94 0.68
N GLY A 46 -12.90 -6.23 1.81
CA GLY A 46 -13.55 -6.68 3.04
C GLY A 46 -14.43 -5.59 3.66
N ALA A 47 -15.39 -6.01 4.50
CA ALA A 47 -16.24 -5.08 5.25
C ALA A 47 -15.39 -4.23 6.21
N GLY A 48 -15.66 -2.92 6.26
CA GLY A 48 -14.97 -1.99 7.17
C GLY A 48 -13.58 -1.52 6.73
N GLN A 49 -13.07 -1.99 5.58
CA GLN A 49 -11.86 -1.41 5.00
C GLN A 49 -12.16 -0.05 4.37
N GLN A 50 -11.37 0.95 4.74
CA GLN A 50 -11.43 2.27 4.15
C GLN A 50 -11.25 2.18 2.63
N ILE A 51 -12.04 2.98 1.92
CA ILE A 51 -11.94 3.10 0.46
C ILE A 51 -11.22 4.41 0.18
N PHE A 52 -9.99 4.33 -0.33
CA PHE A 52 -9.27 5.52 -0.79
C PHE A 52 -9.74 5.93 -2.20
N ARG A 53 -9.77 7.24 -2.44
CA ARG A 53 -10.21 7.88 -3.68
C ARG A 53 -9.04 8.61 -4.33
N ALA A 54 -9.17 8.92 -5.62
CA ALA A 54 -8.18 9.74 -6.31
C ALA A 54 -8.02 11.09 -5.61
N GLY A 55 -6.78 11.49 -5.36
CA GLY A 55 -6.42 12.68 -4.59
C GLY A 55 -6.12 12.42 -3.11
N ASP A 56 -6.52 11.26 -2.55
CA ASP A 56 -6.25 10.94 -1.15
C ASP A 56 -4.74 10.74 -0.92
N GLU A 57 -4.24 11.35 0.17
CA GLU A 57 -2.92 11.05 0.70
C GLU A 57 -2.95 9.75 1.50
N VAL A 58 -2.00 8.87 1.23
CA VAL A 58 -1.89 7.55 1.86
C VAL A 58 -0.46 7.28 2.27
N ARG A 59 -0.30 6.48 3.34
CA ARG A 59 0.97 5.87 3.72
C ARG A 59 0.95 4.41 3.31
N LEU A 60 1.97 4.00 2.58
CA LEU A 60 2.21 2.61 2.22
C LEU A 60 3.23 2.04 3.19
N ASP A 61 2.92 0.89 3.79
CA ASP A 61 3.77 0.19 4.76
C ASP A 61 4.06 -1.24 4.27
N TRP A 62 5.32 -1.68 4.33
CA TRP A 62 5.72 -3.05 3.97
C TRP A 62 6.90 -3.53 4.82
N LEU A 63 7.15 -4.84 4.85
CA LEU A 63 8.35 -5.39 5.48
C LEU A 63 9.50 -5.42 4.47
N ARG A 64 10.74 -5.29 4.95
CA ARG A 64 11.91 -5.46 4.09
C ARG A 64 11.94 -6.83 3.38
N SER A 65 11.38 -7.86 4.02
CA SER A 65 11.23 -9.21 3.46
C SER A 65 10.26 -9.32 2.29
N ASP A 66 9.40 -8.32 2.06
CA ASP A 66 8.43 -8.31 0.95
C ASP A 66 9.08 -7.85 -0.36
N VAL A 67 10.25 -7.20 -0.30
CA VAL A 67 10.97 -6.69 -1.48
C VAL A 67 11.87 -7.77 -2.07
N ARG A 68 11.87 -7.88 -3.41
CA ARG A 68 12.78 -8.73 -4.17
C ARG A 68 13.55 -7.85 -5.15
N PHE A 69 14.87 -8.00 -5.15
CA PHE A 69 15.74 -7.38 -6.14
C PHE A 69 15.89 -8.34 -7.31
N VAL A 70 15.74 -7.82 -8.52
CA VAL A 70 15.93 -8.56 -9.76
C VAL A 70 17.08 -7.91 -10.52
N SER A 71 17.90 -8.73 -11.19
CA SER A 71 18.90 -8.23 -12.13
C SER A 71 18.20 -7.78 -13.42
N ALA A 72 18.82 -6.82 -14.13
CA ALA A 72 18.42 -6.42 -15.47
C ALA A 72 18.86 -7.44 -16.52
#